data_AF-A0A846ZTG0-F1
#
_entry.id   AF-A0A846ZTG0-F1
#
_cell.length_a   1.000
_cell.length_b   1.000
_cell.length_c   1.000
_cell.angle_alpha   90.00
_cell.angle_beta   90.00
_cell.angle_gamma   90.00
#
_symmetry.space_group_name_H-M   'P 1'
#
loop_
_entity.id
_entity.type
_entity.pdbx_description
1 polymer ?
#
loop_
_entity_poly.entity_id
_entity_poly.type
_entity_poly.pdbx_seq_one_letter_code
_entity_poly.pdbx_strand_id
1 'polypeptide(L)'
;RPNVGKSSLVNALLNEERVIVSDIAGTTRDAIDTPFKYENHEFVLIDTAGMRKRGKIFETIEKYSSLRSYKSITRSDICILVIDGETGIVEHDKHIAGYALKEGKGLIIVVNKWDLVKDNSITEYEKLIRAEFQFATYAPVVFLSSLTKKRIHTLMPEVLKVCENIIREIKTSVLNNIINDAYQLTLPPTYKGKRLKIFFVNQSGIKPPQFTFHVNNKGLVHFSYERYLENQIRANFNLEGTPIQIKFKNRSGDE
;
A
#
# COMPACT_ATOMS: atom_id res chain seq x y z
N ARG A 1 2.43 -15.80 0.87
CA ARG A 1 2.23 -17.18 1.40
C ARG A 1 1.56 -18.11 0.37
N PRO A 2 1.89 -19.41 0.30
CA PRO A 2 1.16 -20.42 -0.47
C PRO A 2 -0.31 -20.60 -0.02
N ASN A 3 -1.18 -21.18 -0.85
CA ASN A 3 -2.55 -21.60 -0.51
C ASN A 3 -3.56 -20.57 0.05
N VAL A 4 -3.20 -19.28 0.17
CA VAL A 4 -4.12 -18.18 0.55
C VAL A 4 -5.15 -17.82 -0.55
N GLY A 5 -5.12 -18.52 -1.68
CA GLY A 5 -6.07 -18.33 -2.77
C GLY A 5 -5.72 -17.25 -3.79
N LYS A 6 -4.45 -16.81 -3.89
CA LYS A 6 -4.00 -15.82 -4.89
C LYS A 6 -4.45 -16.17 -6.31
N SER A 7 -4.19 -17.40 -6.78
CA SER A 7 -4.54 -17.82 -8.14
C SER A 7 -6.05 -17.88 -8.36
N SER A 8 -6.80 -18.29 -7.33
CA SER A 8 -8.26 -18.27 -7.36
C SER A 8 -8.77 -16.83 -7.45
N LEU A 9 -8.16 -15.89 -6.72
CA LEU A 9 -8.52 -14.48 -6.76
C LEU A 9 -8.29 -13.87 -8.14
N VAL A 10 -7.12 -14.11 -8.74
CA VAL A 10 -6.83 -13.65 -10.11
C VAL A 10 -7.82 -14.22 -11.10
N ASN A 11 -8.11 -15.53 -11.05
CA ASN A 11 -9.10 -16.12 -11.95
C ASN A 11 -10.51 -15.57 -11.71
N ALA A 12 -10.91 -15.35 -10.45
CA ALA A 12 -12.21 -14.76 -10.14
C ALA A 12 -12.32 -13.33 -10.68
N LEU A 13 -11.25 -12.53 -10.50
CA LEU A 13 -11.16 -11.15 -10.99
C LEU A 13 -11.24 -11.09 -12.52
N LEU A 14 -10.44 -11.90 -13.23
CA LEU A 14 -10.41 -11.91 -14.70
C LEU A 14 -11.71 -12.41 -15.34
N ASN A 15 -12.57 -13.07 -14.56
CA ASN A 15 -13.89 -13.55 -15.00
C ASN A 15 -15.04 -12.66 -14.46
N GLU A 16 -14.76 -11.48 -13.90
CA GLU A 16 -15.81 -10.51 -13.61
C GLU A 16 -16.32 -9.84 -14.89
N GLU A 17 -17.62 -9.55 -14.93
CA GLU A 17 -18.28 -8.96 -16.11
C GLU A 17 -17.65 -7.63 -16.58
N ARG A 18 -17.06 -6.87 -15.65
CA ARG A 18 -16.43 -5.58 -15.92
C ARG A 18 -14.97 -5.69 -16.34
N VAL A 19 -14.39 -6.89 -16.30
CA VAL A 19 -12.99 -7.15 -16.62
C VAL A 19 -12.89 -7.74 -18.02
N ILE A 20 -12.10 -7.09 -18.87
CA ILE A 20 -11.82 -7.55 -20.23
C ILE A 20 -10.34 -7.89 -20.32
N VAL A 21 -10.02 -9.15 -20.57
CA VAL A 21 -8.62 -9.57 -20.80
C VAL A 21 -8.17 -9.06 -22.16
N SER A 22 -6.97 -8.47 -22.22
CA SER A 22 -6.42 -7.97 -23.47
C SER A 22 -5.57 -9.04 -24.16
N ASP A 23 -5.83 -9.27 -25.45
CA ASP A 23 -5.09 -10.24 -26.29
C ASP A 23 -3.80 -9.68 -26.88
N ILE A 24 -3.24 -8.58 -26.34
CA ILE A 24 -1.97 -8.01 -26.83
C ILE A 24 -0.82 -8.93 -26.42
N ALA A 25 -0.69 -10.04 -27.15
CA ALA A 25 0.45 -10.91 -27.16
C ALA A 25 1.53 -10.27 -28.03
N GLY A 26 2.64 -9.87 -27.42
CA GLY A 26 3.85 -9.49 -28.13
C GLY A 26 4.11 -7.99 -28.13
N THR A 27 4.86 -7.53 -27.12
CA THR A 27 6.14 -6.82 -27.32
C THR A 27 6.77 -6.60 -25.94
N THR A 28 7.99 -7.12 -25.79
CA THR A 28 8.94 -7.05 -24.64
C THR A 28 8.86 -8.14 -23.53
N ARG A 29 9.83 -9.06 -23.64
CA ARG A 29 10.56 -9.92 -22.67
C ARG A 29 9.91 -10.67 -21.50
N ASP A 30 8.74 -10.32 -21.00
CA ASP A 30 8.15 -10.95 -19.79
C ASP A 30 6.81 -11.64 -20.11
N ALA A 31 6.85 -12.86 -20.64
CA ALA A 31 5.69 -13.71 -20.98
C ALA A 31 4.86 -14.20 -19.77
N ILE A 32 4.89 -13.45 -18.66
CA ILE A 32 4.37 -13.86 -17.34
C ILE A 32 3.35 -12.90 -16.74
N ASP A 33 3.15 -11.72 -17.31
CA ASP A 33 2.19 -10.72 -16.83
C ASP A 33 0.86 -10.81 -17.61
N THR A 34 -0.25 -10.40 -17.01
CA THR A 34 -1.57 -10.41 -17.66
C THR A 34 -2.13 -9.00 -17.76
N PRO A 35 -2.21 -8.42 -18.97
CA PRO A 35 -2.93 -7.18 -19.19
C PRO A 35 -4.45 -7.43 -19.12
N PHE A 36 -5.17 -6.51 -18.48
CA PHE A 36 -6.63 -6.50 -18.44
C PHE A 36 -7.15 -5.07 -18.36
N LYS A 37 -8.40 -4.87 -18.74
CA LYS A 37 -9.12 -3.61 -18.58
C LYS A 37 -10.19 -3.78 -17.51
N TYR A 38 -10.33 -2.80 -16.64
CA TYR A 38 -11.47 -2.68 -15.74
C TYR A 38 -12.05 -1.29 -15.93
N GLU A 39 -13.32 -1.23 -16.34
CA GLU A 39 -13.96 0.01 -16.81
C GLU A 39 -13.09 0.66 -17.91
N ASN A 40 -12.67 1.91 -17.75
CA ASN A 40 -11.86 2.64 -18.73
C ASN A 40 -10.36 2.64 -18.40
N HIS A 41 -9.92 1.81 -17.45
CA HIS A 41 -8.54 1.78 -16.96
C HIS A 41 -7.83 0.50 -17.40
N GLU A 42 -6.58 0.65 -17.86
CA GLU A 42 -5.71 -0.45 -18.23
C GLU A 42 -4.84 -0.86 -17.04
N PHE A 43 -4.79 -2.16 -16.78
CA PHE A 43 -4.04 -2.75 -15.67
C PHE A 43 -3.20 -3.91 -16.16
N VAL A 44 -2.12 -4.18 -15.44
CA VAL A 44 -1.29 -5.35 -15.65
C VAL A 44 -1.14 -6.09 -14.33
N LEU A 45 -1.60 -7.34 -14.29
CA LEU A 45 -1.28 -8.24 -13.19
C LEU A 45 0.15 -8.74 -13.37
N ILE A 46 1.00 -8.40 -12.42
CA ILE A 46 2.41 -8.78 -12.41
C ILE A 46 2.56 -10.24 -11.95
N ASP A 47 3.39 -11.00 -12.67
CA ASP A 47 3.87 -12.34 -12.31
C ASP A 47 2.77 -13.42 -12.21
N THR A 48 1.81 -13.37 -13.13
CA THR A 48 0.69 -14.32 -13.25
C THR A 48 1.08 -15.72 -13.75
N ALA A 49 2.26 -15.92 -14.36
CA ALA A 49 2.65 -17.24 -14.89
C ALA A 49 2.76 -18.33 -13.82
N GLY A 50 3.16 -17.98 -12.59
CA GLY A 50 3.17 -18.92 -11.46
C GLY A 50 1.76 -19.26 -10.98
N MET A 51 0.79 -18.39 -11.27
CA MET A 51 -0.60 -18.51 -10.82
C MET A 51 -1.48 -19.23 -11.85
N ARG A 52 -1.17 -19.09 -13.15
CA ARG A 52 -1.87 -19.72 -14.28
C ARG A 52 -1.48 -21.18 -14.54
N LYS A 53 -0.24 -21.60 -14.22
CA LYS A 53 0.20 -23.00 -14.31
C LYS A 53 -0.34 -23.84 -13.14
N ARG A 54 -1.65 -24.09 -13.09
CA ARG A 54 -2.21 -25.13 -12.21
C ARG A 54 -1.86 -26.50 -12.80
N GLY A 55 -1.07 -27.30 -12.09
CA GLY A 55 -0.93 -28.71 -12.48
C GLY A 55 0.09 -29.55 -11.73
N LYS A 56 1.40 -29.26 -11.81
CA LYS A 56 2.40 -30.34 -11.61
C LYS A 56 3.79 -29.93 -11.11
N ILE A 57 3.90 -28.84 -10.36
CA ILE A 57 5.16 -28.56 -9.66
C ILE A 57 4.79 -28.27 -8.22
N PHE A 58 4.98 -29.28 -7.38
CA PHE A 58 5.15 -29.07 -5.94
C PHE A 58 6.08 -27.88 -5.80
N GLU A 59 5.65 -26.82 -5.11
CA GLU A 59 6.49 -25.69 -4.74
C GLU A 59 7.60 -26.21 -3.81
N THR A 60 8.58 -26.91 -4.37
CA THR A 60 9.85 -27.13 -3.71
C THR A 60 10.49 -25.76 -3.65
N ILE A 61 10.73 -25.31 -2.42
CA ILE A 61 11.60 -24.21 -2.00
C ILE A 61 10.86 -22.88 -1.72
N GLU A 62 10.43 -22.73 -0.47
CA GLU A 62 9.94 -21.48 0.13
C GLU A 62 10.86 -20.27 -0.15
N LYS A 63 12.19 -20.48 -0.27
CA LYS A 63 13.16 -19.41 -0.61
C LYS A 63 12.94 -18.78 -1.98
N TYR A 64 12.49 -19.53 -3.00
CA TYR A 64 12.22 -18.96 -4.32
C TYR A 64 10.89 -18.20 -4.36
N SER A 65 9.92 -18.54 -3.49
CA SER A 65 8.66 -17.80 -3.37
C SER A 65 8.88 -16.38 -2.84
N SER A 66 9.84 -16.16 -1.94
CA SER A 66 10.13 -14.83 -1.38
C SER A 66 10.85 -13.93 -2.40
N LEU A 67 11.91 -14.44 -3.06
CA LEU A 67 12.63 -13.69 -4.10
C LEU A 67 11.71 -13.27 -5.25
N ARG A 68 10.81 -14.16 -5.65
CA ARG A 68 9.80 -13.88 -6.66
C ARG A 68 8.82 -12.79 -6.20
N SER A 69 8.35 -12.86 -4.95
CA SER A 69 7.48 -11.82 -4.38
C SER A 69 8.16 -10.45 -4.36
N TYR A 70 9.44 -10.38 -3.97
CA TYR A 70 10.19 -9.11 -3.97
C TYR A 70 10.35 -8.53 -5.37
N LYS A 71 10.69 -9.35 -6.37
CA LYS A 71 10.75 -8.91 -7.77
C LYS A 71 9.40 -8.38 -8.25
N SER A 72 8.31 -9.07 -7.94
CA SER A 72 6.95 -8.63 -8.31
C SER A 72 6.60 -7.30 -7.65
N ILE A 73 6.91 -7.13 -6.35
CA ILE A 73 6.69 -5.86 -5.64
C ILE A 73 7.45 -4.71 -6.31
N THR A 74 8.71 -4.90 -6.68
CA THR A 74 9.50 -3.82 -7.32
C THR A 74 8.91 -3.35 -8.65
N ARG A 75 8.30 -4.27 -9.43
CA ARG A 75 7.67 -4.00 -10.73
C ARG A 75 6.25 -3.44 -10.63
N SER A 76 5.59 -3.57 -9.48
CA SER A 76 4.21 -3.11 -9.27
C SER A 76 4.15 -1.65 -8.80
N ASP A 77 3.06 -0.95 -9.10
CA ASP A 77 2.69 0.31 -8.43
C ASP A 77 1.93 0.02 -7.12
N ILE A 78 1.05 -0.97 -7.13
CA ILE A 78 0.17 -1.35 -6.02
C ILE A 78 0.33 -2.85 -5.73
N CYS A 79 0.43 -3.19 -4.46
CA CYS A 79 0.51 -4.54 -3.94
C CYS A 79 -0.80 -4.95 -3.28
N ILE A 80 -1.34 -6.10 -3.69
CA ILE A 80 -2.51 -6.73 -3.05
C ILE A 80 -1.99 -7.86 -2.16
N LEU A 81 -1.98 -7.63 -0.85
CA LEU A 81 -1.59 -8.62 0.14
C LEU A 81 -2.77 -9.54 0.45
N VAL A 82 -2.74 -10.75 -0.10
CA VAL A 82 -3.80 -11.74 0.12
C VAL A 82 -3.48 -12.56 1.38
N ILE A 83 -4.39 -12.51 2.35
CA ILE A 83 -4.39 -13.24 3.60
C ILE A 83 -5.53 -14.26 3.57
N ASP A 84 -5.32 -15.41 4.19
CA ASP A 84 -6.35 -16.42 4.38
C ASP A 84 -7.12 -16.13 5.68
N GLY A 85 -8.43 -15.86 5.58
CA GLY A 85 -9.27 -15.49 6.71
C GLY A 85 -9.42 -16.60 7.76
N GLU A 86 -9.32 -17.86 7.38
CA GLU A 86 -9.44 -19.00 8.30
C GLU A 86 -8.15 -19.19 9.11
N THR A 87 -7.00 -19.14 8.46
CA THR A 87 -5.70 -19.36 9.13
C THR A 87 -5.11 -18.09 9.75
N GLY A 88 -5.63 -16.92 9.40
CA GLY A 88 -5.16 -15.65 9.92
C GLY A 88 -3.81 -15.19 9.37
N ILE A 89 -3.27 -14.19 10.08
CA ILE A 89 -2.06 -13.45 9.73
C ILE A 89 -0.85 -14.19 10.28
N VAL A 90 0.21 -14.31 9.48
CA VAL A 90 1.50 -14.87 9.94
C VAL A 90 2.63 -13.88 9.76
N GLU A 91 3.76 -14.11 10.44
CA GLU A 91 4.92 -13.21 10.41
C GLU A 91 5.45 -12.94 8.99
N HIS A 92 5.40 -13.94 8.13
CA HIS A 92 5.79 -13.79 6.73
C HIS A 92 4.93 -12.77 5.96
N ASP A 93 3.63 -12.66 6.27
CA ASP A 93 2.73 -11.69 5.64
C ASP A 93 3.13 -10.26 6.04
N LYS A 94 3.57 -10.05 7.30
CA LYS A 94 4.11 -8.77 7.77
C LYS A 94 5.40 -8.38 7.06
N HIS A 95 6.32 -9.32 6.88
CA HIS A 95 7.57 -9.06 6.15
C HIS A 95 7.33 -8.63 4.70
N ILE A 96 6.39 -9.28 4.00
CA ILE A 96 6.03 -8.91 2.63
C ILE A 96 5.41 -7.50 2.59
N ALA A 97 4.48 -7.20 3.50
CA ALA A 97 3.85 -5.89 3.60
C ALA A 97 4.85 -4.78 3.94
N GLY A 98 5.75 -5.03 4.89
CA GLY A 98 6.81 -4.10 5.26
C GLY A 98 7.78 -3.84 4.12
N TYR A 99 8.06 -4.84 3.29
CA TYR A 99 8.88 -4.65 2.08
C TYR A 99 8.14 -3.80 1.02
N ALA A 100 6.85 -4.04 0.78
CA ALA A 100 6.05 -3.21 -0.12
C ALA A 100 6.01 -1.73 0.33
N LEU A 101 5.86 -1.49 1.64
CA LEU A 101 5.96 -0.16 2.23
C LEU A 101 7.34 0.48 1.99
N LYS A 102 8.43 -0.27 2.21
CA LYS A 102 9.81 0.21 1.99
C LYS A 102 10.04 0.61 0.53
N GLU A 103 9.49 -0.15 -0.41
CA GLU A 103 9.53 0.13 -1.85
C GLU A 103 8.53 1.23 -2.28
N GLY A 104 7.79 1.82 -1.34
CA GLY A 104 6.87 2.92 -1.59
C GLY A 104 5.63 2.54 -2.38
N LYS A 105 5.23 1.27 -2.34
CA LYS A 105 4.10 0.75 -3.13
C LYS A 105 2.77 1.00 -2.43
N GLY A 106 1.72 1.23 -3.21
CA GLY A 106 0.36 1.19 -2.68
C GLY A 106 0.09 -0.20 -2.09
N LEU A 107 -0.71 -0.28 -1.03
CA LEU A 107 -0.98 -1.53 -0.33
C LEU A 107 -2.48 -1.69 -0.06
N ILE A 108 -3.03 -2.83 -0.45
CA ILE A 108 -4.39 -3.26 -0.15
C ILE A 108 -4.29 -4.62 0.51
N ILE A 109 -4.96 -4.80 1.66
CA ILE A 109 -5.02 -6.08 2.35
C ILE A 109 -6.32 -6.77 1.95
N VAL A 110 -6.22 -7.99 1.43
CA VAL A 110 -7.38 -8.81 1.05
C VAL A 110 -7.46 -10.00 1.99
N VAL A 111 -8.53 -10.06 2.78
CA VAL A 111 -8.90 -11.23 3.57
C VAL A 111 -9.76 -12.14 2.70
N ASN A 112 -9.14 -13.17 2.14
CA ASN A 112 -9.78 -14.16 1.28
C ASN A 112 -10.37 -15.32 2.10
N LYS A 113 -11.17 -16.18 1.45
CA LYS A 113 -11.89 -17.30 2.09
C LYS A 113 -12.82 -16.84 3.22
N TRP A 114 -13.35 -15.62 3.11
CA TRP A 114 -14.23 -15.06 4.13
C TRP A 114 -15.53 -15.86 4.33
N ASP A 115 -15.90 -16.71 3.36
CA ASP A 115 -17.00 -17.67 3.48
C ASP A 115 -16.76 -18.78 4.51
N LEU A 116 -15.50 -19.05 4.89
CA LEU A 116 -15.13 -20.05 5.88
C LEU A 116 -15.03 -19.48 7.31
N VAL A 117 -14.97 -18.16 7.46
CA VAL A 117 -14.87 -17.50 8.76
C VAL A 117 -16.25 -17.44 9.41
N LYS A 118 -16.42 -18.11 10.55
CA LYS A 118 -17.71 -18.24 11.26
C LYS A 118 -17.80 -17.38 12.52
N ASP A 119 -16.71 -17.28 13.28
CA ASP A 119 -16.73 -16.78 14.66
C ASP A 119 -16.32 -15.31 14.80
N ASN A 120 -16.04 -14.63 13.69
CA ASN A 120 -15.64 -13.22 13.69
C ASN A 120 -16.47 -12.41 12.72
N SER A 121 -17.00 -11.29 13.21
CA SER A 121 -17.51 -10.24 12.34
C SER A 121 -16.37 -9.56 11.57
N ILE A 122 -16.73 -8.91 10.46
CA ILE A 122 -15.78 -8.13 9.65
C ILE A 122 -15.06 -7.09 10.51
N THR A 123 -15.78 -6.41 11.41
CA THR A 123 -15.24 -5.33 12.24
C THR A 123 -14.27 -5.84 13.30
N GLU A 124 -14.54 -7.00 13.90
CA GLU A 124 -13.60 -7.64 14.84
C GLU A 124 -12.33 -8.08 14.13
N TYR A 125 -12.47 -8.71 12.96
CA TYR A 125 -11.31 -9.17 12.20
C TYR A 125 -10.48 -8.01 11.66
N GLU A 126 -11.12 -6.91 11.25
CA GLU A 126 -10.42 -5.70 10.86
C GLU A 126 -9.57 -5.15 12.02
N LYS A 127 -10.10 -5.12 13.26
CA LYS A 127 -9.31 -4.71 14.43
C LYS A 127 -8.07 -5.59 14.62
N LEU A 128 -8.19 -6.90 14.42
CA LEU A 128 -7.03 -7.82 14.47
C LEU A 128 -5.99 -7.48 13.39
N ILE A 129 -6.44 -7.25 12.15
CA ILE A 129 -5.56 -6.82 11.05
C ILE A 129 -4.86 -5.51 11.40
N ARG A 130 -5.57 -4.51 11.94
CA ARG A 130 -4.97 -3.23 12.34
C ARG A 130 -3.94 -3.40 13.46
N ALA A 131 -4.19 -4.31 14.41
CA ALA A 131 -3.27 -4.60 15.50
C ALA A 131 -1.98 -5.28 15.02
N GLU A 132 -2.06 -6.14 13.99
CA GLU A 132 -0.91 -6.84 13.41
C GLU A 132 -0.12 -5.99 12.41
N PHE A 133 -0.80 -5.10 11.67
CA PHE A 133 -0.22 -4.22 10.65
C PHE A 133 -0.17 -2.75 11.08
N GLN A 134 0.34 -2.48 12.29
CA GLN A 134 0.44 -1.11 12.84
C GLN A 134 1.27 -0.15 11.98
N PHE A 135 2.18 -0.69 11.15
CA PHE A 135 2.99 0.10 10.21
C PHE A 135 2.26 0.42 8.89
N ALA A 136 1.11 -0.18 8.64
CA ALA A 136 0.34 -0.03 7.40
C ALA A 136 -1.16 0.23 7.69
N THR A 137 -1.45 1.03 8.72
CA THR A 137 -2.83 1.38 9.10
C THR A 137 -3.61 2.09 8.00
N TYR A 138 -2.92 2.73 7.06
CA TYR A 138 -3.50 3.38 5.89
C TYR A 138 -4.01 2.39 4.82
N ALA A 139 -3.63 1.12 4.84
CA ALA A 139 -4.00 0.17 3.80
C ALA A 139 -5.48 -0.24 3.93
N PRO A 140 -6.33 -0.12 2.89
CA PRO A 140 -7.70 -0.60 2.97
C PRO A 140 -7.74 -2.12 3.12
N VAL A 141 -8.76 -2.62 3.82
CA VAL A 141 -8.96 -4.05 4.06
C VAL A 141 -10.23 -4.50 3.34
N VAL A 142 -10.09 -5.45 2.42
CA VAL A 142 -11.18 -5.99 1.62
C VAL A 142 -11.42 -7.44 2.00
N PHE A 143 -12.67 -7.77 2.34
CA PHE A 143 -13.08 -9.12 2.73
C PHE A 143 -13.88 -9.76 1.60
N LEU A 144 -13.40 -10.88 1.07
CA LEU A 144 -13.99 -11.54 -0.08
C LEU A 144 -13.79 -13.07 -0.07
N SER A 145 -14.45 -13.74 -1.01
CA SER A 145 -14.24 -15.16 -1.29
C SER A 145 -14.03 -15.38 -2.77
N SER A 146 -12.82 -15.78 -3.16
CA SER A 146 -12.53 -16.13 -4.56
C SER A 146 -13.28 -17.37 -5.03
N LEU A 147 -13.66 -18.27 -4.11
CA LEU A 147 -14.34 -19.52 -4.45
C LEU A 147 -15.83 -19.27 -4.73
N THR A 148 -16.51 -18.61 -3.80
CA THR A 148 -17.96 -18.32 -3.92
C THR A 148 -18.25 -17.06 -4.73
N LYS A 149 -17.20 -16.32 -5.13
CA LYS A 149 -17.24 -15.00 -5.77
C LYS A 149 -17.92 -13.90 -4.93
N LYS A 150 -18.17 -14.16 -3.64
CA LYS A 150 -18.78 -13.18 -2.74
C LYS A 150 -17.83 -11.98 -2.56
N ARG A 151 -18.36 -10.78 -2.82
CA ARG A 151 -17.67 -9.48 -2.69
C ARG A 151 -16.39 -9.31 -3.53
N ILE A 152 -16.20 -10.07 -4.61
CA ILE A 152 -15.03 -9.83 -5.51
C ILE A 152 -15.07 -8.42 -6.11
N HIS A 153 -16.26 -7.97 -6.50
CA HIS A 153 -16.51 -6.64 -7.06
C HIS A 153 -16.07 -5.46 -6.17
N THR A 154 -15.80 -5.68 -4.88
CA THR A 154 -15.34 -4.60 -3.98
C THR A 154 -13.83 -4.34 -4.11
N LEU A 155 -13.06 -5.24 -4.72
CA LEU A 155 -11.60 -5.11 -4.80
C LEU A 155 -11.15 -4.02 -5.79
N MET A 156 -11.64 -4.06 -7.03
CA MET A 156 -11.19 -3.10 -8.06
C MET A 156 -11.55 -1.65 -7.77
N PRO A 157 -12.73 -1.32 -7.20
CA PRO A 157 -13.00 0.03 -6.72
C PRO A 157 -11.97 0.53 -5.70
N GLU A 158 -11.51 -0.32 -4.78
CA GLU A 158 -10.44 0.05 -3.85
C GLU A 158 -9.10 0.22 -4.56
N VAL A 159 -8.77 -0.63 -5.54
CA VAL A 159 -7.57 -0.46 -6.39
C VAL A 159 -7.57 0.91 -7.08
N LEU A 160 -8.70 1.33 -7.66
CA LEU A 160 -8.84 2.63 -8.31
C LEU A 160 -8.62 3.79 -7.33
N LYS A 161 -9.21 3.75 -6.13
CA LYS A 161 -8.97 4.75 -5.08
C LYS A 161 -7.49 4.85 -4.72
N VAL A 162 -6.81 3.72 -4.58
CA VAL A 162 -5.38 3.70 -4.28
C VAL A 162 -4.55 4.23 -5.45
N CYS A 163 -4.92 3.92 -6.70
CA CYS A 163 -4.30 4.49 -7.91
C CYS A 163 -4.39 6.02 -7.94
N GLU A 164 -5.53 6.59 -7.56
CA GLU A 164 -5.70 8.04 -7.47
C GLU A 164 -4.87 8.64 -6.34
N ASN A 165 -4.89 8.00 -5.17
CA ASN A 165 -4.23 8.50 -3.97
C ASN A 165 -2.70 8.49 -4.09
N ILE A 166 -2.11 7.47 -4.74
CA ILE A 166 -0.65 7.33 -4.85
C ILE A 166 -0.01 8.38 -5.78
N ILE A 167 -0.78 8.93 -6.72
CA ILE A 167 -0.36 10.01 -7.63
C ILE A 167 -0.91 11.38 -7.24
N ARG A 168 -1.65 11.48 -6.13
CA ARG A 168 -2.33 12.71 -5.74
C ARG A 168 -1.33 13.85 -5.55
N GLU A 169 -1.59 14.95 -6.25
CA GLU A 169 -0.87 16.21 -6.08
C GLU A 169 -1.63 17.12 -5.10
N ILE A 170 -0.89 17.69 -4.16
CA ILE A 170 -1.40 18.58 -3.12
C ILE A 170 -0.81 19.96 -3.36
N LYS A 171 -1.68 20.98 -3.44
CA LYS A 171 -1.25 22.37 -3.57
C LYS A 171 -0.39 22.77 -2.37
N THR A 172 0.81 23.26 -2.67
CA THR A 172 1.79 23.70 -1.67
C THR A 172 1.22 24.70 -0.67
N SER A 173 0.40 25.66 -1.09
CA SER A 173 -0.22 26.63 -0.19
C SER A 173 -1.13 25.98 0.85
N VAL A 174 -1.99 25.05 0.43
CA VAL A 174 -2.91 24.31 1.31
C VAL A 174 -2.11 23.47 2.31
N LEU A 175 -1.07 22.78 1.82
CA LEU A 175 -0.19 21.97 2.66
C LEU A 175 0.53 22.82 3.73
N ASN A 176 1.08 23.98 3.35
CA ASN A 176 1.76 24.86 4.31
C ASN A 176 0.80 25.42 5.36
N ASN A 177 -0.43 25.77 4.99
CA ASN A 177 -1.44 26.24 5.95
C ASN A 177 -1.71 25.17 7.01
N ILE A 178 -2.02 23.93 6.59
CA ILE A 178 -2.28 22.81 7.50
C ILE A 178 -1.09 22.53 8.42
N ILE A 179 0.13 22.51 7.88
CA ILE A 179 1.34 22.25 8.66
C ILE A 179 1.64 23.39 9.64
N ASN A 180 1.42 24.64 9.25
CA ASN A 180 1.59 25.77 10.14
C ASN A 180 0.59 25.72 11.30
N ASP A 181 -0.69 25.45 11.01
CA ASP A 181 -1.73 25.32 12.03
C ASP A 181 -1.41 24.18 13.00
N ALA A 182 -0.99 23.02 12.49
CA ALA A 182 -0.53 21.90 13.30
C ALA A 182 0.68 22.28 14.18
N TYR A 183 1.65 23.01 13.63
CA TYR A 183 2.83 23.46 14.38
C TYR A 183 2.46 24.42 15.53
N GLN A 184 1.49 25.33 15.32
CA GLN A 184 1.01 26.24 16.37
C GLN A 184 0.20 25.50 17.45
N LEU A 185 -0.61 24.53 17.07
CA LEU A 185 -1.42 23.72 17.99
C LEU A 185 -0.55 22.81 18.87
N THR A 186 0.49 22.22 18.29
CA THR A 186 1.40 21.33 19.01
C THR A 186 2.83 21.64 18.61
N LEU A 187 3.52 22.36 19.50
CA LEU A 187 4.91 22.74 19.30
C LEU A 187 5.85 21.54 19.48
N PRO A 188 6.94 21.45 18.69
CA PRO A 188 7.90 20.37 18.85
C PRO A 188 8.69 20.52 20.16
N PRO A 189 9.17 19.38 20.72
CA PRO A 189 9.99 19.41 21.92
C PRO A 189 11.29 20.20 21.69
N THR A 190 11.76 20.87 22.73
CA THR A 190 13.05 21.56 22.71
C THR A 190 14.17 20.55 23.00
N TYR A 191 15.25 20.58 22.23
CA TYR A 191 16.45 19.78 22.46
C TYR A 191 17.67 20.69 22.61
N LYS A 192 18.41 20.56 23.72
CA LYS A 192 19.57 21.41 24.05
C LYS A 192 19.28 22.92 23.89
N GLY A 193 18.11 23.37 24.34
CA GLY A 193 17.68 24.77 24.26
C GLY A 193 17.25 25.24 22.86
N LYS A 194 17.36 24.41 21.81
CA LYS A 194 16.91 24.71 20.45
C LYS A 194 15.60 24.00 20.13
N ARG A 195 14.72 24.68 19.42
CA ARG A 195 13.45 24.13 18.94
C ARG A 195 13.48 23.95 17.43
N LEU A 196 12.88 22.86 16.96
CA LEU A 196 12.64 22.65 15.54
C LEU A 196 11.74 23.77 15.00
N LYS A 197 12.18 24.45 13.95
CA LYS A 197 11.37 25.42 13.21
C LYS A 197 11.10 24.85 11.83
N ILE A 198 9.85 24.83 11.42
CA ILE A 198 9.42 24.45 10.06
C ILE A 198 9.20 25.75 9.29
N PHE A 199 9.95 25.96 8.21
CA PHE A 199 9.83 27.17 7.40
C PHE A 199 8.87 27.00 6.25
N PHE A 200 8.91 25.82 5.63
CA PHE A 200 8.19 25.54 4.40
C PHE A 200 8.12 24.03 4.19
N VAL A 201 7.03 23.58 3.56
CA VAL A 201 6.86 22.19 3.14
C VAL A 201 6.38 22.15 1.69
N ASN A 202 6.86 21.21 0.90
CA ASN A 202 6.30 20.93 -0.42
C ASN A 202 6.10 19.43 -0.64
N GLN A 203 5.25 19.11 -1.61
CA GLN A 203 5.25 17.78 -2.20
C GLN A 203 6.35 17.74 -3.27
N SER A 204 7.36 16.92 -3.01
CA SER A 204 8.59 16.75 -3.79
C SER A 204 8.58 15.54 -4.71
N GLY A 205 7.51 14.73 -4.67
CA GLY A 205 7.37 13.54 -5.49
C GLY A 205 5.99 12.89 -5.34
N ILE A 206 5.70 12.00 -6.28
CA ILE A 206 4.53 11.12 -6.32
C ILE A 206 5.01 9.68 -6.51
N LYS A 207 4.17 8.68 -6.21
CA LYS A 207 4.50 7.25 -6.28
C LYS A 207 5.74 6.82 -5.46
N PRO A 208 5.69 6.95 -4.12
CA PRO A 208 4.58 7.47 -3.31
C PRO A 208 4.64 8.99 -3.11
N PRO A 209 3.56 9.63 -2.60
CA PRO A 209 3.60 11.02 -2.19
C PRO A 209 4.76 11.30 -1.23
N GLN A 210 5.67 12.18 -1.65
CA GLN A 210 6.86 12.53 -0.89
C GLN A 210 6.80 13.98 -0.44
N PHE A 211 6.79 14.24 0.86
CA PHE A 211 6.75 15.57 1.46
C PHE A 211 8.14 15.95 1.97
N THR A 212 8.68 17.07 1.48
CA THR A 212 9.95 17.62 1.96
C THR A 212 9.69 18.84 2.83
N PHE A 213 10.10 18.75 4.09
CA PHE A 213 10.05 19.81 5.08
C PHE A 213 11.40 20.53 5.13
N HIS A 214 11.38 21.84 4.95
CA HIS A 214 12.53 22.71 5.13
C HIS A 214 12.52 23.26 6.55
N VAL A 215 13.53 22.87 7.31
CA VAL A 215 13.65 23.14 8.74
C VAL A 215 14.96 23.83 9.07
N ASN A 216 15.07 24.40 10.27
CA ASN A 216 16.34 24.97 10.75
C ASN A 216 17.41 23.89 10.95
N ASN A 217 17.06 22.76 11.56
CA ASN A 217 17.99 21.64 11.73
C ASN A 217 17.23 20.32 11.79
N LYS A 218 17.48 19.43 10.82
CA LYS A 218 16.87 18.09 10.75
C LYS A 218 17.19 17.21 11.96
N GLY A 219 18.30 17.44 12.65
CA GLY A 219 18.67 16.74 13.88
C GLY A 219 17.81 17.10 15.09
N LEU A 220 16.98 18.15 15.00
CA LEU A 220 15.98 18.50 16.03
C LEU A 220 14.65 17.77 15.81
N VAL A 221 14.49 17.02 14.72
CA VAL A 221 13.27 16.28 14.43
C VAL A 221 13.24 15.01 15.28
N HIS A 222 12.33 14.97 16.23
CA HIS A 222 12.05 13.77 16.99
C HIS A 222 11.01 12.90 16.26
N PHE A 223 11.17 11.57 16.30
CA PHE A 223 10.30 10.63 15.56
C PHE A 223 8.80 10.80 15.91
N SER A 224 8.49 11.16 17.16
CA SER A 224 7.10 11.37 17.58
C SER A 224 6.48 12.60 16.91
N TYR A 225 7.28 13.63 16.65
CA TYR A 225 6.83 14.84 15.97
C TYR A 225 6.71 14.60 14.46
N GLU A 226 7.62 13.82 13.88
CA GLU A 226 7.48 13.35 12.49
C GLU A 226 6.18 12.57 12.29
N ARG A 227 5.88 11.59 13.17
CA ARG A 227 4.61 10.85 13.15
C ARG A 227 3.39 11.76 13.33
N TYR A 228 3.49 12.76 14.20
CA TYR A 228 2.44 13.76 14.36
C TYR A 228 2.17 14.51 13.05
N LEU A 229 3.21 14.99 12.37
CA LEU A 229 3.09 15.67 11.07
C LEU A 229 2.52 14.73 9.99
N GLU A 230 2.96 13.48 9.94
CA GLU A 230 2.35 12.45 9.07
C GLU A 230 0.85 12.32 9.33
N ASN A 231 0.43 12.19 10.58
CA ASN A 231 -0.97 12.06 10.95
C ASN A 231 -1.78 13.30 10.54
N GLN A 232 -1.21 14.51 10.67
CA GLN A 232 -1.86 15.73 10.21
C GLN A 232 -2.06 15.75 8.70
N ILE A 233 -1.06 15.29 7.92
CA ILE A 233 -1.21 15.14 6.47
C ILE A 233 -2.32 14.14 6.15
N ARG A 234 -2.32 12.95 6.77
CA ARG A 234 -3.31 11.90 6.52
C ARG A 234 -4.73 12.27 6.96
N ALA A 235 -4.87 13.10 7.99
CA ALA A 235 -6.17 13.56 8.46
C ALA A 235 -6.82 14.59 7.51
N ASN A 236 -6.00 15.36 6.78
CA ASN A 236 -6.48 16.44 5.92
C ASN A 236 -6.51 16.07 4.43
N PHE A 237 -5.74 15.05 4.04
CA PHE A 237 -5.68 14.57 2.66
C PHE A 237 -5.99 13.08 2.63
N ASN A 238 -6.94 12.68 1.78
CA ASN A 238 -7.19 11.27 1.56
C ASN A 238 -5.95 10.65 0.89
N LEU A 239 -5.22 9.83 1.66
CA LEU A 239 -4.02 9.13 1.24
C LEU A 239 -4.14 7.65 1.66
N GLU A 240 -5.38 7.15 1.66
CA GLU A 240 -5.68 5.75 1.95
C GLU A 240 -5.03 4.85 0.89
N GLY A 241 -4.49 3.72 1.34
CA GLY A 241 -3.77 2.74 0.54
C GLY A 241 -2.40 3.17 0.03
N THR A 242 -1.99 4.43 0.22
CA THR A 242 -0.64 4.89 -0.15
C THR A 242 0.24 5.11 1.09
N PRO A 243 1.48 4.61 1.08
CA PRO A 243 2.48 5.11 2.00
C PRO A 243 2.76 6.58 1.67
N ILE A 244 3.30 7.31 2.65
CA ILE A 244 3.86 8.65 2.41
C ILE A 244 5.33 8.64 2.83
N GLN A 245 6.14 9.45 2.17
CA GLN A 245 7.54 9.63 2.53
C GLN A 245 7.74 11.04 3.05
N ILE A 246 8.19 11.18 4.30
CA ILE A 246 8.57 12.47 4.87
C ILE A 246 10.09 12.59 4.82
N LYS A 247 10.58 13.73 4.34
CA LYS A 247 12.00 14.08 4.33
C LYS A 247 12.20 15.44 4.96
N PHE A 248 13.25 15.59 5.77
CA PHE A 248 13.64 16.87 6.36
C PHE A 248 14.96 17.35 5.76
N LYS A 249 15.00 18.61 5.34
CA LYS A 249 16.19 19.29 4.85
C LYS A 249 16.47 20.53 5.68
N ASN A 250 17.73 20.78 6.00
CA ASN A 250 18.12 22.07 6.54
C ASN A 250 17.88 23.13 5.46
N ARG A 251 17.41 24.31 5.87
CA ARG A 251 17.33 25.46 4.98
C ARG A 251 18.74 25.85 4.55
N SER A 252 18.93 26.10 3.26
CA SER A 252 20.19 26.55 2.69
C SER A 252 20.69 27.79 3.44
N GLY A 253 21.83 27.70 4.12
CA GLY A 253 22.40 28.75 4.97
C GLY A 253 22.60 28.37 6.44
N ASP A 254 21.95 27.30 6.92
CA ASP A 254 22.13 26.75 8.27
C ASP A 254 22.94 25.43 8.19
N GLU A 255 24.27 25.53 8.04
CA GLU A 255 25.22 24.42 8.29
C GLU A 255 25.48 24.26 9.80
#